data_AF-A0A1F6YD54-F1
#
_entry.id   AF-A0A1F6YD54-F1
#
_cell.length_a   1.000
_cell.length_b   1.000
_cell.length_c   1.000
_cell.angle_alpha   90.00
_cell.angle_beta   90.00
_cell.angle_gamma   90.00
#
_symmetry.space_group_name_H-M   'P 1'
#
loop_
_entity.id
_entity.type
_entity.pdbx_description
1 polymer ?
#
loop_
_entity_poly.entity_id
_entity_poly.type
_entity_poly.pdbx_seq_one_letter_code
_entity_poly.pdbx_strand_id
1 'polypeptide(L)'
;MRYCKDCEPAQEIHSIAYLSVVLGWIDQPFFDFMEMIFHSTAEAISRKISIPFFKLMTALRLGYFTDKPDEKDSWRTRCFWEEAERRGIRVREFHLGPIRDAFIAEYLPRLGTGKAGRTIIFDGLPRPGYKESAALKWMDNKGVMKKKFMQEDLPVARGGVAFTQKRALEIFNSIQKPVITKPNLGSRSRHTLIHIDTKEKLIYGFKKAKKLSPLVVVEEELRGLLFRGTLVGGKLVGVVRRDQPEVTGDGVHTVRELLEKENERPERQGPIFHKIIIDPDALVELGREKISMDDIPPKGRVITFSQKTSRGIGGTTTEVTDIVHPDNVEMLERVGKFLDDSLVGVDFIMEDIGKSWREEQHSGIIECNSLPFIDLHHYPLNGRPNNIAGKLWDLVMPESKSTF
;
A
#
# COMPACT_ATOMS: atom_id res chain seq x y z
N MET A 1 -17.31 16.99 -9.28
CA MET A 1 -17.14 15.60 -8.78
C MET A 1 -18.33 15.29 -7.88
N ARG A 2 -19.09 14.20 -8.11
CA ARG A 2 -20.14 13.79 -7.16
C ARG A 2 -19.46 13.10 -5.98
N TYR A 3 -19.73 13.57 -4.76
CA TYR A 3 -19.21 12.97 -3.55
C TYR A 3 -19.63 11.49 -3.47
N CYS A 4 -18.69 10.62 -3.12
CA CYS A 4 -18.91 9.21 -2.89
C CYS A 4 -18.26 8.79 -1.57
N LYS A 5 -19.09 8.33 -0.64
CA LYS A 5 -18.62 7.84 0.66
C LYS A 5 -17.63 6.67 0.55
N ASP A 6 -17.88 5.74 -0.37
CA ASP A 6 -17.01 4.58 -0.60
C ASP A 6 -15.61 4.93 -1.12
N CYS A 7 -15.39 6.18 -1.55
CA CYS A 7 -14.08 6.67 -1.98
C CYS A 7 -13.27 7.31 -0.84
N GLU A 8 -13.88 7.62 0.30
CA GLU A 8 -13.19 8.27 1.41
C GLU A 8 -11.98 7.48 1.93
N PRO A 9 -10.91 8.18 2.36
CA PRO A 9 -10.84 9.64 2.58
C PRO A 9 -10.50 10.48 1.32
N ALA A 10 -10.23 9.86 0.17
CA ALA A 10 -9.86 10.59 -1.04
C ALA A 10 -10.84 10.31 -2.17
N GLN A 11 -11.55 11.32 -2.63
CA GLN A 11 -12.58 11.14 -3.65
C GLN A 11 -12.00 10.72 -5.01
N GLU A 12 -12.77 9.93 -5.76
CA GLU A 12 -12.41 9.48 -7.11
C GLU A 12 -13.53 9.76 -8.09
N ILE A 13 -13.16 10.14 -9.31
CA ILE A 13 -14.13 10.26 -10.41
C ILE A 13 -14.32 8.86 -10.99
N HIS A 14 -15.41 8.20 -10.60
CA HIS A 14 -15.68 6.81 -10.98
C HIS A 14 -15.60 6.55 -12.48
N SER A 15 -16.12 7.45 -13.32
CA SER A 15 -16.07 7.30 -14.77
C SER A 15 -14.63 7.34 -15.31
N ILE A 16 -13.77 8.19 -14.74
CA ILE A 16 -12.35 8.27 -15.12
C ILE A 16 -11.62 7.01 -14.64
N ALA A 17 -11.86 6.58 -13.39
CA ALA A 17 -11.28 5.34 -12.87
C ALA A 17 -11.71 4.11 -13.69
N TYR A 18 -12.98 4.03 -14.09
CA TYR A 18 -13.47 2.95 -14.93
C TYR A 18 -12.86 3.02 -16.33
N LEU A 19 -12.84 4.21 -16.94
CA LEU A 19 -12.32 4.42 -18.29
C LEU A 19 -10.81 4.18 -18.35
N SER A 20 -10.04 4.55 -17.33
CA SER A 20 -8.60 4.31 -17.29
C SER A 20 -8.27 2.82 -17.31
N VAL A 21 -9.07 1.99 -16.64
CA VAL A 21 -8.92 0.52 -16.72
C VAL A 21 -9.20 0.02 -18.14
N VAL A 22 -10.24 0.54 -18.80
CA VAL A 22 -10.61 0.12 -20.16
C VAL A 22 -9.57 0.59 -21.18
N LEU A 23 -9.13 1.85 -21.11
CA LEU A 23 -8.07 2.39 -21.96
C LEU A 23 -6.77 1.63 -21.78
N GLY A 24 -6.42 1.28 -20.54
CA GLY A 24 -5.28 0.43 -20.26
C GLY A 24 -5.30 -0.87 -21.06
N TRP A 25 -6.45 -1.53 -21.23
CA TRP A 25 -6.55 -2.74 -22.07
C TRP A 25 -6.40 -2.49 -23.57
N ILE A 26 -6.81 -1.31 -24.04
CA ILE A 26 -6.73 -0.92 -25.45
C ILE A 26 -5.28 -0.55 -25.79
N ASP A 27 -4.61 0.18 -24.91
CA ASP A 27 -3.28 0.72 -25.15
C ASP A 27 -2.18 -0.30 -24.83
N GLN A 28 -2.42 -1.28 -23.96
CA GLN A 28 -1.41 -2.27 -23.54
C GLN A 28 -0.69 -2.95 -24.70
N PRO A 29 -1.35 -3.47 -25.75
CA PRO A 29 -0.66 -4.13 -26.86
C PRO A 29 0.27 -3.19 -27.63
N PHE A 30 -0.09 -1.91 -27.75
CA PHE A 30 0.76 -0.89 -28.36
C PHE A 30 1.97 -0.58 -27.48
N PHE A 31 1.77 -0.41 -26.17
CA PHE A 31 2.86 -0.18 -25.23
C PHE A 31 3.82 -1.37 -25.16
N ASP A 32 3.31 -2.60 -25.07
CA ASP A 32 4.13 -3.82 -25.07
C ASP A 32 4.96 -3.94 -26.36
N PHE A 33 4.38 -3.57 -27.52
CA PHE A 33 5.09 -3.53 -28.80
C PHE A 33 6.17 -2.44 -28.84
N MET A 34 5.84 -1.23 -28.39
CA MET A 34 6.80 -0.12 -28.33
C MET A 34 7.96 -0.44 -27.38
N GLU A 35 7.68 -1.04 -26.24
CA GLU A 35 8.69 -1.48 -25.29
C GLU A 35 9.59 -2.56 -25.89
N MET A 36 9.03 -3.55 -26.59
CA MET A 36 9.83 -4.56 -27.30
C MET A 36 10.83 -3.94 -28.29
N ILE A 37 10.46 -2.83 -28.95
CA ILE A 37 11.32 -2.14 -29.92
C ILE A 37 12.35 -1.23 -29.24
N PHE A 38 11.98 -0.61 -28.11
CA PHE A 38 12.75 0.50 -27.53
C PHE A 38 13.27 0.24 -26.11
N HIS A 39 13.14 -0.96 -25.53
CA HIS A 39 13.43 -1.25 -24.12
C HIS A 39 14.82 -0.76 -23.66
N SER A 40 15.87 -0.99 -24.47
CA SER A 40 17.24 -0.59 -24.12
C SER A 40 17.55 0.87 -24.48
N THR A 41 16.80 1.44 -25.41
CA THR A 41 16.99 2.79 -25.92
C THR A 41 16.25 3.82 -25.06
N ALA A 42 15.02 3.53 -24.62
CA ALA A 42 14.17 4.44 -23.86
C ALA A 42 14.75 4.79 -22.48
N GLU A 43 15.29 3.82 -21.74
CA GLU A 43 15.92 4.06 -20.42
C GLU A 43 17.20 4.91 -20.54
N ALA A 44 18.06 4.60 -21.52
CA ALA A 44 19.29 5.35 -21.76
C ALA A 44 19.03 6.76 -22.31
N ILE A 45 17.98 6.91 -23.13
CA ILE A 45 17.50 8.18 -23.68
C ILE A 45 16.86 9.02 -22.56
N SER A 46 16.00 8.43 -21.72
CA SER A 46 15.36 9.12 -20.59
C SER A 46 16.41 9.79 -19.70
N ARG A 47 17.47 9.08 -19.28
CA ARG A 47 18.54 9.70 -18.47
C ARG A 47 19.25 10.86 -19.18
N LYS A 48 19.51 10.74 -20.48
CA LYS A 48 20.19 11.78 -21.27
C LYS A 48 19.28 12.97 -21.59
N ILE A 49 17.96 12.78 -21.64
CA ILE A 49 16.98 13.81 -21.98
C ILE A 49 16.43 14.48 -20.72
N SER A 50 16.17 13.76 -19.64
CA SER A 50 15.47 14.28 -18.45
C SER A 50 16.21 15.44 -17.79
N ILE A 51 17.53 15.37 -17.60
CA ILE A 51 18.28 16.50 -17.01
C ILE A 51 18.26 17.74 -17.93
N PRO A 52 18.60 17.64 -19.24
CA PRO A 52 18.43 18.75 -20.17
C PRO A 52 16.99 19.28 -20.25
N PHE A 53 15.99 18.40 -20.22
CA PHE A 53 14.59 18.76 -20.23
C PHE A 53 14.20 19.55 -18.98
N PHE A 54 14.57 19.07 -17.78
CA PHE A 54 14.32 19.81 -16.53
C PHE A 54 15.00 21.18 -16.56
N LYS A 55 16.27 21.24 -16.99
CA LYS A 55 16.99 22.51 -17.15
C LYS A 55 16.31 23.45 -18.15
N LEU A 56 15.82 22.93 -19.29
CA LEU A 56 15.09 23.69 -20.29
C LEU A 56 13.77 24.23 -19.72
N MET A 57 12.98 23.39 -19.06
CA MET A 57 11.72 23.79 -18.44
C MET A 57 11.94 24.83 -17.34
N THR A 58 13.01 24.71 -16.55
CA THR A 58 13.41 25.73 -15.58
C THR A 58 13.85 27.04 -16.24
N ALA A 59 14.63 26.96 -17.33
CA ALA A 59 15.04 28.14 -18.09
C ALA A 59 13.84 28.88 -18.73
N LEU A 60 12.84 28.12 -19.19
CA LEU A 60 11.57 28.63 -19.71
C LEU A 60 10.60 29.10 -18.61
N ARG A 61 10.96 28.98 -17.32
CA ARG A 61 10.10 29.27 -16.16
C ARG A 61 8.80 28.47 -16.13
N LEU A 62 8.78 27.31 -16.77
CA LEU A 62 7.66 26.37 -16.77
C LEU A 62 7.75 25.38 -15.61
N GLY A 63 8.96 25.14 -15.08
CA GLY A 63 9.19 24.30 -13.90
C GLY A 63 10.27 24.85 -12.97
N TYR A 64 10.42 24.27 -11.79
CA TYR A 64 11.43 24.68 -10.81
C TYR A 64 11.89 23.51 -9.95
N PHE A 65 13.03 23.66 -9.27
CA PHE A 65 13.54 22.69 -8.32
C PHE A 65 13.34 23.15 -6.88
N THR A 66 13.11 22.20 -5.98
CA THR A 66 13.18 22.40 -4.52
C THR A 66 14.30 21.54 -3.94
N ASP A 67 15.07 22.09 -3.00
CA ASP A 67 16.13 21.38 -2.25
C ASP A 67 15.65 20.93 -0.85
N LYS A 68 14.34 20.96 -0.59
CA LYS A 68 13.73 20.50 0.66
C LYS A 68 12.31 19.97 0.40
N PRO A 69 11.78 19.09 1.27
CA PRO A 69 10.39 18.65 1.17
C PRO A 69 9.40 19.82 1.30
N ASP A 70 8.33 19.79 0.50
CA ASP A 70 7.14 20.64 0.60
C ASP A 70 6.23 20.14 1.75
N GLU A 71 5.44 21.04 2.33
CA GLU A 71 4.38 20.66 3.27
C GLU A 71 3.36 19.70 2.64
N LYS A 72 3.20 19.75 1.32
CA LYS A 72 2.31 18.85 0.57
C LYS A 72 2.90 17.47 0.32
N ASP A 73 4.19 17.26 0.60
CA ASP A 73 4.84 15.98 0.35
C ASP A 73 4.36 14.92 1.31
N SER A 74 4.22 13.70 0.76
CA SER A 74 3.82 12.55 1.53
C SER A 74 4.84 12.22 2.63
N TRP A 75 4.38 11.63 3.73
CA TRP A 75 5.26 11.11 4.78
C TRP A 75 6.32 10.13 4.25
N ARG A 76 5.96 9.38 3.20
CA ARG A 76 6.88 8.52 2.44
C ARG A 76 8.04 9.32 1.84
N THR A 77 7.74 10.38 1.11
CA THR A 77 8.74 11.27 0.50
C THR A 77 9.63 11.89 1.58
N ARG A 78 9.02 12.42 2.65
CA ARG A 78 9.74 13.07 3.76
C ARG A 78 10.72 12.13 4.46
N CYS A 79 10.29 10.96 4.91
CA CYS A 79 11.20 10.02 5.61
C CYS A 79 12.34 9.52 4.70
N PHE A 80 12.08 9.39 3.40
CA PHE A 80 13.11 9.02 2.44
C PHE A 80 14.15 10.14 2.23
N TRP A 81 13.69 11.38 2.16
CA TRP A 81 14.52 12.58 2.04
C TRP A 81 15.36 12.84 3.29
N GLU A 82 14.76 12.77 4.48
CA GLU A 82 15.45 12.96 5.76
C GLU A 82 16.61 11.97 5.93
N GLU A 83 16.41 10.72 5.53
CA GLU A 83 17.48 9.72 5.54
C GLU A 83 18.58 10.04 4.52
N ALA A 84 18.23 10.61 3.36
CA ALA A 84 19.20 11.05 2.37
C ALA A 84 20.09 12.17 2.94
N GLU A 85 19.49 13.16 3.60
CA GLU A 85 20.21 14.26 4.26
C GLU A 85 21.15 13.76 5.35
N ARG A 86 20.70 12.81 6.19
CA ARG A 86 21.55 12.16 7.21
C ARG A 86 22.80 11.50 6.62
N ARG A 87 22.70 10.98 5.39
CA ARG A 87 23.81 10.34 4.65
C ARG A 87 24.67 11.34 3.88
N GLY A 88 24.27 12.61 3.82
CA GLY A 88 24.91 13.63 2.99
C GLY A 88 24.64 13.44 1.49
N ILE A 89 23.50 12.84 1.15
CA ILE A 89 22.98 12.78 -0.22
C ILE A 89 22.16 14.05 -0.45
N ARG A 90 22.51 14.83 -1.47
CA ARG A 90 21.72 15.99 -1.87
C ARG A 90 20.54 15.52 -2.71
N VAL A 91 19.31 15.74 -2.24
CA VAL A 91 18.09 15.44 -2.99
C VAL A 91 17.48 16.75 -3.50
N ARG A 92 16.90 16.71 -4.69
CA ARG A 92 16.14 17.80 -5.31
C ARG A 92 14.89 17.25 -5.96
N GLU A 93 13.76 17.93 -5.81
CA GLU A 93 12.52 17.59 -6.52
C GLU A 93 12.28 18.58 -7.64
N PHE A 94 11.87 18.08 -8.81
CA PHE A 94 11.47 18.88 -9.96
C PHE A 94 9.95 19.00 -10.04
N HIS A 95 9.46 20.23 -10.19
CA HIS A 95 8.05 20.56 -10.29
C HIS A 95 7.73 21.07 -11.70
N LEU A 96 6.72 20.49 -12.36
CA LEU A 96 6.23 20.94 -13.68
C LEU A 96 4.70 20.81 -13.74
N GLY A 97 3.99 21.91 -13.45
CA GLY A 97 2.53 21.91 -13.38
C GLY A 97 2.01 20.90 -12.35
N PRO A 98 1.19 19.90 -12.75
CA PRO A 98 0.71 18.85 -11.85
C PRO A 98 1.72 17.72 -11.62
N ILE A 99 2.82 17.67 -12.39
CA ILE A 99 3.84 16.64 -12.25
C ILE A 99 4.65 16.94 -10.98
N ARG A 100 4.59 16.00 -10.05
CA ARG A 100 5.30 15.96 -8.76
C ARG A 100 6.02 14.61 -8.64
N ASP A 101 6.84 14.45 -7.60
CA ASP A 101 7.58 13.22 -7.29
C ASP A 101 8.73 12.88 -8.27
N ALA A 102 9.21 13.83 -9.08
CA ALA A 102 10.40 13.63 -9.93
C ALA A 102 11.66 14.11 -9.17
N PHE A 103 12.49 13.18 -8.73
CA PHE A 103 13.63 13.47 -7.85
C PHE A 103 14.99 13.28 -8.54
N ILE A 104 15.96 14.09 -8.14
CA ILE A 104 17.38 13.91 -8.42
C ILE A 104 18.09 13.77 -7.08
N ALA A 105 18.86 12.70 -6.92
CA ALA A 105 19.72 12.50 -5.75
C ALA A 105 21.19 12.42 -6.18
N GLU A 106 22.04 13.14 -5.46
CA GLU A 106 23.46 13.30 -5.73
C GLU A 106 24.28 13.02 -4.47
N TYR A 107 25.11 11.97 -4.52
CA TYR A 107 26.14 11.71 -3.53
C TYR A 107 27.48 12.17 -4.08
N LEU A 108 28.06 13.21 -3.47
CA LEU A 108 29.33 13.77 -3.91
C LEU A 108 30.50 12.92 -3.36
N PRO A 109 31.59 12.75 -4.12
CA PRO A 109 32.77 12.04 -3.63
C PRO A 109 33.35 12.79 -2.43
N ARG A 110 33.53 12.10 -1.30
CA ARG A 110 34.28 12.65 -0.15
C ARG A 110 35.78 12.43 -0.37
N LEU A 111 36.55 13.51 -0.37
CA LEU A 111 38.02 13.47 -0.45
C LEU A 111 38.58 12.47 0.58
N GLY A 112 39.47 11.57 0.13
CA GLY A 112 40.12 10.57 0.97
C GLY A 112 39.35 9.27 1.21
N THR A 113 38.09 9.13 0.75
CA THR A 113 37.31 7.89 0.96
C THR A 113 37.41 6.87 -0.19
N GLY A 114 37.97 7.25 -1.34
CA GLY A 114 38.03 6.40 -2.54
C GLY A 114 36.68 6.10 -3.20
N LYS A 115 35.56 6.61 -2.65
CA LYS A 115 34.20 6.40 -3.18
C LYS A 115 33.90 7.37 -4.32
N ALA A 116 33.52 6.85 -5.49
CA ALA A 116 33.07 7.68 -6.60
C ALA A 116 31.74 8.36 -6.27
N GLY A 117 31.56 9.60 -6.73
CA GLY A 117 30.27 10.27 -6.65
C GLY A 117 29.24 9.62 -7.58
N ARG A 118 27.96 9.73 -7.23
CA ARG A 118 26.86 9.16 -8.01
C ARG A 118 25.67 10.10 -8.05
N THR A 119 25.01 10.13 -9.21
CA THR A 119 23.73 10.81 -9.40
C THR A 119 22.69 9.80 -9.89
N ILE A 120 21.51 9.81 -9.29
CA ILE A 120 20.35 9.06 -9.78
C ILE A 120 19.16 10.00 -9.92
N ILE A 121 18.27 9.66 -10.84
CA ILE A 121 16.97 10.31 -11.07
C ILE A 121 15.90 9.25 -10.83
N PHE A 122 14.81 9.57 -10.15
CA PHE A 122 13.76 8.59 -9.89
C PHE A 122 12.42 9.26 -9.66
N ASP A 123 11.35 8.52 -9.93
CA ASP A 123 9.99 8.94 -9.65
C ASP A 123 9.46 8.22 -8.40
N GLY A 124 9.06 8.99 -7.39
CA GLY A 124 8.60 8.47 -6.10
C GLY A 124 9.72 7.83 -5.27
N LEU A 125 10.02 6.55 -5.49
CA LEU A 125 11.09 5.81 -4.80
C LEU A 125 12.03 5.12 -5.82
N PRO A 126 13.35 5.16 -5.61
CA PRO A 126 14.32 4.70 -6.60
C PRO A 126 14.42 3.17 -6.68
N ARG A 127 14.68 2.67 -7.90
CA ARG A 127 15.10 1.28 -8.14
C ARG A 127 16.59 1.27 -8.56
N PRO A 128 17.40 0.29 -8.11
CA PRO A 128 18.80 0.17 -8.50
C PRO A 128 18.94 0.01 -10.01
N GLY A 129 19.78 0.86 -10.61
CA GLY A 129 20.16 0.71 -12.02
C GLY A 129 19.01 0.87 -13.02
N TYR A 130 17.85 1.39 -12.62
CA TYR A 130 16.63 1.49 -13.44
C TYR A 130 16.09 0.16 -13.96
N LYS A 131 16.52 -0.98 -13.41
CA LYS A 131 16.00 -2.28 -13.82
C LYS A 131 14.57 -2.41 -13.32
N GLU A 132 13.60 -2.11 -14.18
CA GLU A 132 12.19 -2.30 -13.90
C GLU A 132 11.84 -3.79 -14.01
N SER A 133 11.13 -4.32 -13.01
CA SER A 133 10.63 -5.67 -13.09
C SER A 133 9.48 -5.76 -14.09
N ALA A 134 9.43 -6.84 -14.88
CA ALA A 134 8.26 -7.20 -15.66
C ALA A 134 6.99 -7.34 -14.79
N ALA A 135 7.15 -7.56 -13.48
CA ALA A 135 6.05 -7.61 -12.53
C ALA A 135 5.37 -6.26 -12.30
N LEU A 136 6.02 -5.12 -12.53
CA LEU A 136 5.42 -3.78 -12.36
C LEU A 136 4.15 -3.59 -13.20
N LYS A 137 4.08 -4.25 -14.36
CA LYS A 137 2.93 -4.16 -15.27
C LYS A 137 1.67 -4.83 -14.72
N TRP A 138 1.81 -5.76 -13.78
CA TRP A 138 0.68 -6.59 -13.34
C TRP A 138 0.57 -6.81 -11.83
N MET A 139 1.59 -6.51 -11.02
CA MET A 139 1.57 -6.82 -9.59
C MET A 139 0.43 -6.12 -8.82
N ASP A 140 0.08 -4.90 -9.26
CA ASP A 140 -1.02 -4.13 -8.68
C ASP A 140 -2.40 -4.59 -9.21
N ASN A 141 -2.43 -5.46 -10.24
CA ASN A 141 -3.64 -6.10 -10.78
C ASN A 141 -3.98 -7.36 -9.97
N LYS A 142 -4.95 -7.22 -9.07
CA LYS A 142 -5.34 -8.26 -8.10
C LYS A 142 -5.71 -9.59 -8.76
N GLY A 143 -6.37 -9.55 -9.91
CA GLY A 143 -6.77 -10.74 -10.66
C GLY A 143 -5.60 -11.49 -11.29
N VAL A 144 -4.69 -10.76 -11.96
CA VAL A 144 -3.49 -11.36 -12.58
C VAL A 144 -2.53 -11.86 -11.51
N MET A 145 -2.30 -11.06 -10.48
CA MET A 145 -1.46 -11.45 -9.33
C MET A 145 -1.99 -12.72 -8.68
N LYS A 146 -3.29 -12.79 -8.34
CA LYS A 146 -3.89 -13.99 -7.74
C LYS A 146 -3.62 -15.23 -8.59
N LYS A 147 -3.91 -15.17 -9.90
CA LYS A 147 -3.70 -16.30 -10.80
C LYS A 147 -2.25 -16.78 -10.80
N LYS A 148 -1.30 -15.85 -10.87
CA LYS A 148 0.14 -16.14 -10.86
C LYS A 148 0.59 -16.72 -9.52
N PHE A 149 0.12 -16.16 -8.40
CA PHE A 149 0.51 -16.62 -7.07
C PHE A 149 -0.03 -18.01 -6.76
N MET A 150 -1.26 -18.32 -7.20
CA MET A 150 -1.79 -19.68 -7.13
C MET A 150 -0.97 -20.70 -7.94
N GLN A 151 -0.36 -20.29 -9.06
CA GLN A 151 0.51 -21.17 -9.86
C GLN A 151 1.86 -21.45 -9.20
N GLU A 152 2.27 -20.60 -8.25
CA GLU A 152 3.54 -20.68 -7.51
C GLU A 152 3.36 -21.20 -6.07
N ASP A 153 2.17 -21.74 -5.76
CA ASP A 153 1.80 -22.20 -4.42
C ASP A 153 2.00 -21.13 -3.32
N LEU A 154 1.77 -19.86 -3.67
CA LEU A 154 1.75 -18.76 -2.71
C LEU A 154 0.32 -18.58 -2.14
N PRO A 155 0.17 -18.37 -0.82
CA PRO A 155 -1.14 -18.32 -0.18
C PRO A 155 -1.92 -17.08 -0.63
N VAL A 156 -3.08 -17.29 -1.23
CA VAL A 156 -4.04 -16.25 -1.61
C VAL A 156 -5.46 -16.78 -1.40
N ALA A 157 -6.42 -15.88 -1.17
CA ALA A 157 -7.83 -16.26 -1.05
C ALA A 157 -8.32 -17.02 -2.29
N ARG A 158 -9.08 -18.11 -2.11
CA ARG A 158 -9.70 -18.79 -3.26
C ARG A 158 -10.77 -17.90 -3.87
N GLY A 159 -10.91 -17.94 -5.18
CA GLY A 159 -11.85 -17.09 -5.89
C GLY A 159 -11.40 -16.77 -7.31
N GLY A 160 -11.94 -15.70 -7.87
CA GLY A 160 -11.60 -15.28 -9.22
C GLY A 160 -12.14 -13.92 -9.58
N VAL A 161 -12.06 -13.62 -10.87
CA VAL A 161 -12.49 -12.34 -11.42
C VAL A 161 -13.75 -12.54 -12.26
N ALA A 162 -14.71 -11.64 -12.09
CA ALA A 162 -15.97 -11.62 -12.80
C ALA A 162 -16.16 -10.31 -13.58
N PHE A 163 -16.44 -10.44 -14.87
CA PHE A 163 -16.94 -9.33 -15.69
C PHE A 163 -18.47 -9.21 -15.62
N THR A 164 -19.18 -10.34 -15.50
CA THR A 164 -20.65 -10.37 -15.46
C THR A 164 -21.17 -10.83 -14.10
N GLN A 165 -22.38 -10.42 -13.74
CA GLN A 165 -23.05 -10.90 -12.54
C GLN A 165 -23.23 -12.43 -12.55
N LYS A 166 -23.48 -13.02 -13.73
CA LYS A 166 -23.55 -14.49 -13.90
C LYS A 166 -22.23 -15.14 -13.46
N ARG A 167 -21.10 -14.64 -13.96
CA ARG A 167 -19.77 -15.16 -13.57
C ARG A 167 -19.48 -14.95 -12.09
N ALA A 168 -19.90 -13.82 -11.52
CA ALA A 168 -19.74 -13.57 -10.08
C ALA A 168 -20.51 -14.60 -9.23
N LEU A 169 -21.74 -14.96 -9.65
CA LEU A 169 -22.55 -16.00 -9.00
C LEU A 169 -21.94 -17.38 -9.12
N GLU A 170 -21.39 -17.73 -10.28
CA GLU A 170 -20.66 -18.99 -10.47
C GLU A 170 -19.49 -19.13 -9.47
N ILE A 171 -18.66 -18.08 -9.36
CA ILE A 171 -17.53 -18.05 -8.43
C ILE A 171 -18.02 -18.13 -6.98
N PHE A 172 -19.02 -17.32 -6.62
CA PHE A 172 -19.60 -17.32 -5.27
C PHE A 172 -20.11 -18.70 -4.88
N ASN A 173 -20.77 -19.42 -5.79
CA ASN A 173 -21.29 -20.75 -5.50
C ASN A 173 -20.18 -21.82 -5.34
N SER A 174 -19.02 -21.63 -5.97
CA SER A 174 -17.92 -22.61 -5.95
C SER A 174 -16.94 -22.47 -4.78
N ILE A 175 -17.05 -21.42 -3.97
CA ILE A 175 -16.10 -21.13 -2.87
C ILE A 175 -16.79 -21.08 -1.50
N GLN A 176 -16.01 -21.14 -0.43
CA GLN A 176 -16.50 -21.06 0.95
C GLN A 176 -16.97 -19.64 1.29
N LYS A 177 -17.98 -19.53 2.16
CA LYS A 177 -18.54 -18.27 2.63
C LYS A 177 -18.02 -17.98 4.05
N PRO A 178 -17.92 -16.71 4.47
CA PRO A 178 -18.27 -15.51 3.70
C PRO A 178 -17.25 -15.20 2.59
N VAL A 179 -17.70 -14.44 1.59
CA VAL A 179 -16.85 -13.93 0.51
C VAL A 179 -16.73 -12.41 0.61
N ILE A 180 -15.83 -11.85 -0.19
CA ILE A 180 -15.71 -10.42 -0.43
C ILE A 180 -15.87 -10.10 -1.93
N THR A 181 -16.22 -8.85 -2.21
CA THR A 181 -16.15 -8.27 -3.56
C THR A 181 -15.30 -7.01 -3.53
N LYS A 182 -14.40 -6.85 -4.50
CA LYS A 182 -13.56 -5.65 -4.63
C LYS A 182 -13.26 -5.34 -6.10
N PRO A 183 -13.04 -4.05 -6.46
CA PRO A 183 -12.53 -3.71 -7.79
C PRO A 183 -11.21 -4.41 -8.09
N ASN A 184 -11.00 -4.85 -9.35
CA ASN A 184 -9.77 -5.55 -9.74
C ASN A 184 -8.52 -4.65 -9.69
N LEU A 185 -8.71 -3.36 -9.92
CA LEU A 185 -7.69 -2.32 -9.78
C LEU A 185 -8.19 -1.26 -8.81
N GLY A 186 -7.28 -0.70 -8.03
CA GLY A 186 -7.58 0.30 -7.01
C GLY A 186 -6.95 -0.04 -5.66
N SER A 187 -7.09 0.90 -4.72
CA SER A 187 -6.46 0.86 -3.40
C SER A 187 -7.42 1.35 -2.31
N ARG A 188 -6.97 1.32 -1.04
CA ARG A 188 -7.68 1.88 0.13
C ARG A 188 -9.05 1.25 0.41
N SER A 189 -9.22 -0.01 0.01
CA SER A 189 -10.48 -0.78 0.19
C SER A 189 -11.72 -0.09 -0.40
N ARG A 190 -11.54 0.80 -1.40
CA ARG A 190 -12.64 1.53 -2.03
C ARG A 190 -13.59 0.56 -2.73
N HIS A 191 -14.89 0.82 -2.57
CA HIS A 191 -15.96 -0.01 -3.14
C HIS A 191 -15.83 -1.52 -2.85
N THR A 192 -15.15 -1.87 -1.76
CA THR A 192 -15.07 -3.24 -1.27
C THR A 192 -16.29 -3.53 -0.40
N LEU A 193 -16.82 -4.75 -0.49
CA LEU A 193 -17.84 -5.27 0.41
C LEU A 193 -17.38 -6.63 0.92
N ILE A 194 -17.46 -6.81 2.23
CA ILE A 194 -17.08 -8.03 2.95
C ILE A 194 -18.30 -8.69 3.61
N HIS A 195 -18.12 -9.83 4.28
CA HIS A 195 -19.20 -10.58 4.95
C HIS A 195 -20.37 -10.94 4.04
N ILE A 196 -20.05 -11.33 2.80
CA ILE A 196 -21.04 -11.72 1.80
C ILE A 196 -21.30 -13.22 1.94
N ASP A 197 -22.41 -13.55 2.58
CA ASP A 197 -22.92 -14.91 2.78
C ASP A 197 -24.17 -15.20 1.93
N THR A 198 -24.81 -14.17 1.37
CA THR A 198 -26.00 -14.31 0.53
C THR A 198 -25.80 -13.80 -0.90
N LYS A 199 -26.64 -14.32 -1.80
CA LYS A 199 -26.70 -13.92 -3.21
C LYS A 199 -27.03 -12.43 -3.36
N GLU A 200 -27.93 -11.91 -2.53
CA GLU A 200 -28.39 -10.52 -2.58
C GLU A 200 -27.25 -9.57 -2.23
N LYS A 201 -26.50 -9.89 -1.16
CA LYS A 201 -25.30 -9.15 -0.77
C LYS A 201 -24.22 -9.23 -1.86
N LEU A 202 -24.04 -10.37 -2.50
CA LEU A 202 -23.09 -10.52 -3.61
C LEU A 202 -23.44 -9.59 -4.77
N ILE A 203 -24.70 -9.55 -5.19
CA ILE A 203 -25.15 -8.71 -6.30
C ILE A 203 -24.95 -7.23 -5.95
N TYR A 204 -25.25 -6.84 -4.71
CA TYR A 204 -25.01 -5.49 -4.23
C TYR A 204 -23.51 -5.13 -4.26
N GLY A 205 -22.65 -5.98 -3.69
CA GLY A 205 -21.20 -5.80 -3.68
C GLY A 205 -20.59 -5.77 -5.08
N PHE A 206 -21.05 -6.65 -5.97
CA PHE A 206 -20.63 -6.67 -7.37
C PHE A 206 -20.96 -5.35 -8.07
N LYS A 207 -22.20 -4.84 -7.94
CA LYS A 207 -22.60 -3.55 -8.52
C LYS A 207 -21.81 -2.39 -7.93
N LYS A 208 -21.49 -2.43 -6.64
CA LYS A 208 -20.66 -1.45 -5.94
C LYS A 208 -19.25 -1.42 -6.54
N ALA A 209 -18.54 -2.54 -6.56
CA ALA A 209 -17.20 -2.65 -7.13
C ALA A 209 -17.14 -2.27 -8.63
N LYS A 210 -18.17 -2.64 -9.40
CA LYS A 210 -18.28 -2.35 -10.84
C LYS A 210 -18.28 -0.85 -11.17
N LYS A 211 -18.59 0.03 -10.20
CA LYS A 211 -18.51 1.49 -10.38
C LYS A 211 -17.09 1.98 -10.65
N LEU A 212 -16.07 1.30 -10.10
CA LEU A 212 -14.67 1.68 -10.26
C LEU A 212 -13.93 0.83 -11.29
N SER A 213 -14.34 -0.42 -11.50
CA SER A 213 -13.63 -1.32 -12.40
C SER A 213 -14.57 -2.21 -13.21
N PRO A 214 -14.31 -2.42 -14.51
CA PRO A 214 -15.02 -3.43 -15.29
C PRO A 214 -14.80 -4.86 -14.79
N LEU A 215 -13.77 -5.14 -14.01
CA LEU A 215 -13.52 -6.46 -13.43
C LEU A 215 -13.71 -6.40 -11.92
N VAL A 216 -14.47 -7.34 -11.39
CA VAL A 216 -14.72 -7.47 -9.95
C VAL A 216 -14.09 -8.76 -9.45
N VAL A 217 -13.26 -8.68 -8.42
CA VAL A 217 -12.73 -9.85 -7.71
C VAL A 217 -13.81 -10.35 -6.75
N VAL A 218 -14.07 -11.64 -6.79
CA VAL A 218 -14.94 -12.37 -5.86
C VAL A 218 -14.09 -13.48 -5.22
N GLU A 219 -13.88 -13.43 -3.92
CA GLU A 219 -12.96 -14.34 -3.23
C GLU A 219 -13.39 -14.62 -1.79
N GLU A 220 -12.94 -15.75 -1.24
CA GLU A 220 -13.14 -16.11 0.17
C GLU A 220 -12.64 -14.99 1.07
N GLU A 221 -13.39 -14.69 2.12
CA GLU A 221 -12.96 -13.74 3.13
C GLU A 221 -11.83 -14.35 3.97
N LEU A 222 -10.68 -13.67 4.00
CA LEU A 222 -9.57 -14.04 4.88
C LEU A 222 -9.88 -13.61 6.32
N ARG A 223 -9.33 -14.32 7.29
CA ARG A 223 -9.57 -14.09 8.72
C ARG A 223 -8.29 -13.68 9.43
N GLY A 224 -8.40 -12.67 10.28
CA GLY A 224 -7.33 -12.23 11.16
C GLY A 224 -7.01 -10.75 11.02
N LEU A 225 -5.78 -10.41 11.38
CA LEU A 225 -5.23 -9.07 11.40
C LEU A 225 -4.62 -8.74 10.04
N LEU A 226 -4.65 -7.46 9.66
CA LEU A 226 -4.06 -6.98 8.41
C LEU A 226 -2.59 -6.62 8.64
N PHE A 227 -1.69 -7.18 7.84
CA PHE A 227 -0.27 -6.88 7.88
C PHE A 227 0.21 -6.31 6.55
N ARG A 228 1.26 -5.48 6.62
CA ARG A 228 2.06 -5.06 5.48
C ARG A 228 3.52 -5.42 5.70
N GLY A 229 4.00 -6.37 4.91
CA GLY A 229 5.42 -6.66 4.77
C GLY A 229 6.04 -5.74 3.73
N THR A 230 7.25 -5.25 3.99
CA THR A 230 8.02 -4.49 3.01
C THR A 230 9.29 -5.26 2.65
N LEU A 231 9.48 -5.46 1.35
CA LEU A 231 10.63 -6.14 0.76
C LEU A 231 11.53 -5.11 0.10
N VAL A 232 12.84 -5.18 0.37
CA VAL A 232 13.87 -4.38 -0.31
C VAL A 232 14.93 -5.34 -0.83
N GLY A 233 15.19 -5.32 -2.14
CA GLY A 233 16.11 -6.26 -2.79
C GLY A 233 15.69 -7.72 -2.61
N GLY A 234 14.39 -8.01 -2.59
CA GLY A 234 13.84 -9.35 -2.35
C GLY A 234 13.90 -9.84 -0.90
N LYS A 235 14.40 -9.02 0.04
CA LYS A 235 14.52 -9.37 1.47
C LYS A 235 13.46 -8.69 2.32
N LEU A 236 12.89 -9.41 3.28
CA LEU A 236 11.92 -8.84 4.21
C LEU A 236 12.63 -7.91 5.17
N VAL A 237 12.29 -6.63 5.09
CA VAL A 237 12.97 -5.60 5.87
C VAL A 237 12.12 -4.98 6.96
N GLY A 238 10.79 -5.15 6.90
CA GLY A 238 9.89 -4.80 7.98
C GLY A 238 8.49 -5.38 7.80
N VAL A 239 7.74 -5.52 8.91
CA VAL A 239 6.33 -5.91 8.92
C VAL A 239 5.56 -5.03 9.90
N VAL A 240 4.56 -4.30 9.42
CA VAL A 240 3.60 -3.58 10.28
C VAL A 240 2.26 -4.30 10.32
N ARG A 241 1.68 -4.41 11.51
CA ARG A 241 0.25 -4.65 11.68
C ARG A 241 -0.50 -3.34 11.48
N ARG A 242 -1.63 -3.39 10.77
CA ARG A 242 -2.49 -2.25 10.47
C ARG A 242 -3.82 -2.47 11.16
N ASP A 243 -4.05 -1.71 12.22
CA ASP A 243 -5.20 -1.85 13.09
C ASP A 243 -6.35 -0.94 12.62
N GLN A 244 -7.58 -1.42 12.75
CA GLN A 244 -8.78 -0.62 12.56
C GLN A 244 -8.83 0.53 13.57
N PRO A 245 -9.65 1.57 13.34
CA PRO A 245 -10.05 2.47 14.41
C PRO A 245 -10.78 1.65 15.46
N GLU A 246 -10.21 1.55 16.66
CA GLU A 246 -10.69 0.64 17.69
C GLU A 246 -10.49 1.20 19.11
N VAL A 247 -11.24 0.64 20.05
CA VAL A 247 -11.03 0.80 21.49
C VAL A 247 -11.03 -0.58 22.16
N THR A 248 -10.35 -0.69 23.29
CA THR A 248 -10.35 -1.92 24.09
C THR A 248 -11.16 -1.71 25.36
N GLY A 249 -12.13 -2.59 25.60
CA GLY A 249 -12.93 -2.58 26.81
C GLY A 249 -12.09 -2.77 28.06
N ASP A 250 -12.43 -2.06 29.12
CA ASP A 250 -11.82 -2.19 30.43
C ASP A 250 -12.79 -2.76 31.49
N GLY A 251 -14.05 -3.02 31.11
CA GLY A 251 -15.11 -3.52 31.98
C GLY A 251 -15.72 -2.45 32.89
N VAL A 252 -15.38 -1.17 32.71
CA VAL A 252 -15.84 -0.07 33.56
C VAL A 252 -16.50 1.04 32.74
N HIS A 253 -15.85 1.46 31.64
CA HIS A 253 -16.30 2.59 30.83
C HIS A 253 -17.13 2.13 29.63
N THR A 254 -18.06 2.98 29.21
CA THR A 254 -18.84 2.79 27.99
C THR A 254 -17.96 2.89 26.74
N VAL A 255 -18.41 2.35 25.60
CA VAL A 255 -17.72 2.52 24.30
C VAL A 255 -17.48 4.00 23.98
N ARG A 256 -18.44 4.87 24.29
CA ARG A 256 -18.30 6.33 24.12
C ARG A 256 -17.17 6.92 24.94
N GLU A 257 -17.11 6.62 26.24
CA GLU A 257 -16.07 7.13 27.13
C GLU A 257 -14.69 6.60 26.73
N LEU A 258 -14.60 5.32 26.33
CA LEU A 258 -13.37 4.72 25.82
C LEU A 258 -12.89 5.41 24.54
N LEU A 259 -13.81 5.73 23.62
CA LEU A 259 -13.52 6.45 22.39
C LEU A 259 -13.01 7.87 22.68
N GLU A 260 -13.67 8.59 23.57
CA GLU A 260 -13.28 9.96 23.95
C GLU A 260 -11.87 9.96 24.54
N LYS A 261 -11.60 9.05 25.47
CA LYS A 261 -10.27 8.85 26.06
C LYS A 261 -9.21 8.47 25.03
N GLU A 262 -9.54 7.58 24.10
CA GLU A 262 -8.62 7.19 23.02
C GLU A 262 -8.31 8.38 22.11
N ASN A 263 -9.31 9.22 21.80
CA ASN A 263 -9.16 10.42 20.97
C ASN A 263 -8.42 11.59 21.65
N GLU A 264 -8.29 11.57 22.98
CA GLU A 264 -7.50 12.55 23.74
C GLU A 264 -6.00 12.29 23.69
N ARG A 265 -5.59 11.06 23.32
CA ARG A 265 -4.18 10.67 23.21
C ARG A 265 -3.37 11.67 22.36
N PRO A 266 -2.23 12.18 22.86
CA PRO A 266 -1.40 13.14 22.13
C PRO A 266 -1.02 12.67 20.71
N GLU A 267 -0.81 11.37 20.54
CA GLU A 267 -0.45 10.74 19.27
C GLU A 267 -1.52 10.96 18.18
N ARG A 268 -2.80 11.09 18.57
CA ARG A 268 -3.94 11.35 17.65
C ARG A 268 -4.19 12.83 17.37
N GLN A 269 -3.43 13.71 18.04
CA GLN A 269 -3.42 15.15 17.78
C GLN A 269 -2.29 15.55 16.82
N GLY A 270 -1.34 14.63 16.57
CA GLY A 270 -0.25 14.81 15.64
C GLY A 270 -0.67 14.65 14.18
N PRO A 271 0.25 14.90 13.23
CA PRO A 271 -0.08 14.93 11.81
C PRO A 271 -0.09 13.54 11.13
N ILE A 272 0.13 12.47 11.91
CA ILE A 272 0.24 11.08 11.43
C ILE A 272 -1.02 10.29 11.78
N PHE A 273 -1.33 10.17 13.07
CA PHE A 273 -2.55 9.49 13.53
C PHE A 273 -3.63 10.51 13.83
N HIS A 274 -4.85 10.18 13.44
CA HIS A 274 -5.99 11.08 13.58
C HIS A 274 -6.99 10.51 14.60
N LYS A 275 -7.93 11.34 15.00
CA LYS A 275 -9.06 10.92 15.83
C LYS A 275 -9.89 9.87 15.10
N ILE A 276 -10.42 8.92 15.86
CA ILE A 276 -11.46 8.01 15.44
C ILE A 276 -12.74 8.83 15.23
N ILE A 277 -13.32 8.71 14.03
CA ILE A 277 -14.52 9.44 13.62
C ILE A 277 -15.72 8.51 13.74
N ILE A 278 -16.79 8.98 14.37
CA ILE A 278 -18.08 8.28 14.40
C ILE A 278 -18.94 8.83 13.28
N ASP A 279 -19.06 8.03 12.22
CA ASP A 279 -19.90 8.30 11.08
C ASP A 279 -20.97 7.18 10.92
N PRO A 280 -21.86 7.24 9.92
CA PRO A 280 -22.84 6.17 9.72
C PRO A 280 -22.22 4.78 9.47
N ASP A 281 -20.99 4.69 8.95
CA ASP A 281 -20.34 3.38 8.73
C ASP A 281 -19.84 2.82 10.07
N ALA A 282 -19.38 3.67 10.99
CA ALA A 282 -19.07 3.28 12.35
C ALA A 282 -20.30 2.70 13.07
N LEU A 283 -21.48 3.29 12.89
CA LEU A 283 -22.71 2.74 13.48
C LEU A 283 -23.09 1.38 12.87
N VAL A 284 -22.88 1.20 11.56
CA VAL A 284 -23.06 -0.11 10.90
C VAL A 284 -22.08 -1.13 11.46
N GLU A 285 -20.83 -0.72 11.71
CA GLU A 285 -19.79 -1.57 12.28
C GLU A 285 -20.14 -2.02 13.71
N LEU A 286 -20.52 -1.08 14.58
CA LEU A 286 -20.96 -1.38 15.94
C LEU A 286 -22.20 -2.31 15.93
N GLY A 287 -23.14 -2.07 15.01
CA GLY A 287 -24.30 -2.94 14.79
C GLY A 287 -23.91 -4.37 14.38
N ARG A 288 -22.87 -4.53 13.55
CA ARG A 288 -22.30 -5.83 13.17
C ARG A 288 -21.71 -6.55 14.37
N GLU A 289 -21.00 -5.82 15.23
CA GLU A 289 -20.44 -6.34 16.48
C GLU A 289 -21.48 -6.53 17.60
N LYS A 290 -22.75 -6.16 17.34
CA LYS A 290 -23.88 -6.21 18.29
C LYS A 290 -23.56 -5.46 19.59
N ILE A 291 -22.96 -4.28 19.46
CA ILE A 291 -22.63 -3.41 20.58
C ILE A 291 -23.11 -1.98 20.30
N SER A 292 -23.51 -1.27 21.34
CA SER A 292 -23.93 0.12 21.30
C SER A 292 -22.86 1.04 21.88
N MET A 293 -22.98 2.35 21.61
CA MET A 293 -22.07 3.36 22.18
C MET A 293 -22.16 3.46 23.70
N ASP A 294 -23.28 3.04 24.29
CA ASP A 294 -23.57 3.18 25.71
C ASP A 294 -23.35 1.86 26.48
N ASP A 295 -22.92 0.80 25.77
CA ASP A 295 -22.56 -0.48 26.38
C ASP A 295 -21.19 -0.41 27.05
N ILE A 296 -21.00 -1.16 28.14
CA ILE A 296 -19.69 -1.35 28.80
C ILE A 296 -19.07 -2.66 28.31
N PRO A 297 -18.09 -2.63 27.39
CA PRO A 297 -17.45 -3.84 26.89
C PRO A 297 -16.62 -4.53 27.98
N PRO A 298 -16.65 -5.88 28.07
CA PRO A 298 -15.79 -6.63 28.98
C PRO A 298 -14.31 -6.30 28.78
N LYS A 299 -13.53 -6.42 29.87
CA LYS A 299 -12.09 -6.17 29.83
C LYS A 299 -11.40 -7.01 28.75
N GLY A 300 -10.64 -6.35 27.87
CA GLY A 300 -9.90 -6.97 26.77
C GLY A 300 -10.70 -7.19 25.49
N ARG A 301 -12.01 -6.89 25.45
CA ARG A 301 -12.80 -6.95 24.22
C ARG A 301 -12.45 -5.75 23.33
N VAL A 302 -11.90 -6.00 22.14
CA VAL A 302 -11.66 -4.97 21.12
C VAL A 302 -12.97 -4.68 20.40
N ILE A 303 -13.28 -3.38 20.24
CA ILE A 303 -14.43 -2.86 19.51
C ILE A 303 -13.93 -2.00 18.37
N THR A 304 -14.35 -2.29 17.13
CA THR A 304 -13.92 -1.54 15.95
C THR A 304 -15.00 -0.58 15.46
N PHE A 305 -14.59 0.52 14.83
CA PHE A 305 -15.47 1.55 14.26
C PHE A 305 -15.39 1.60 12.73
N SER A 306 -14.54 0.79 12.10
CA SER A 306 -14.50 0.66 10.65
C SER A 306 -13.76 -0.59 10.25
N GLN A 307 -14.14 -1.19 9.11
CA GLN A 307 -13.35 -2.24 8.46
C GLN A 307 -12.08 -1.71 7.78
N LYS A 308 -11.97 -0.40 7.57
CA LYS A 308 -10.81 0.23 6.93
C LYS A 308 -9.74 0.51 7.99
N THR A 309 -8.47 0.37 7.62
CA THR A 309 -7.30 0.60 8.50
C THR A 309 -6.57 1.91 8.17
N SER A 310 -7.29 2.91 7.67
CA SER A 310 -6.67 4.18 7.25
C SER A 310 -6.41 5.09 8.44
N ARG A 311 -5.21 5.67 8.54
CA ARG A 311 -4.85 6.64 9.59
C ARG A 311 -5.81 7.82 9.69
N GLY A 312 -6.33 8.29 8.56
CA GLY A 312 -7.23 9.45 8.50
C GLY A 312 -8.64 9.24 9.11
N ILE A 313 -9.03 8.00 9.41
CA ILE A 313 -10.28 7.69 10.14
C ILE A 313 -9.99 7.11 11.53
N GLY A 314 -8.75 7.23 12.01
CA GLY A 314 -8.32 6.74 13.32
C GLY A 314 -7.71 5.34 13.33
N GLY A 315 -7.44 4.73 12.17
CA GLY A 315 -6.65 3.50 12.09
C GLY A 315 -5.21 3.71 12.56
N THR A 316 -4.59 2.65 13.07
CA THR A 316 -3.24 2.74 13.66
C THR A 316 -2.30 1.70 13.05
N THR A 317 -1.02 1.77 13.38
CA THR A 317 -0.02 0.81 12.92
C THR A 317 0.90 0.39 14.05
N THR A 318 1.21 -0.89 14.11
CA THR A 318 2.12 -1.47 15.10
C THR A 318 3.26 -2.16 14.37
N GLU A 319 4.51 -1.82 14.68
CA GLU A 319 5.68 -2.44 14.07
C GLU A 319 5.99 -3.77 14.77
N VAL A 320 5.96 -4.88 14.01
CA VAL A 320 5.98 -6.26 14.52
C VAL A 320 7.05 -7.14 13.86
N THR A 321 8.04 -6.55 13.17
CA THR A 321 9.11 -7.29 12.47
C THR A 321 9.79 -8.34 13.35
N ASP A 322 10.04 -8.03 14.61
CA ASP A 322 10.83 -8.88 15.50
C ASP A 322 10.11 -10.17 15.95
N ILE A 323 8.78 -10.25 15.76
CA ILE A 323 7.96 -11.40 16.18
C ILE A 323 7.48 -12.24 14.99
N VAL A 324 7.93 -11.95 13.76
CA VAL A 324 7.48 -12.65 12.55
C VAL A 324 8.02 -14.08 12.53
N HIS A 325 7.14 -15.06 12.36
CA HIS A 325 7.53 -16.46 12.24
C HIS A 325 8.43 -16.69 11.01
N PRO A 326 9.51 -17.50 11.09
CA PRO A 326 10.41 -17.78 9.98
C PRO A 326 9.72 -18.23 8.68
N ASP A 327 8.72 -19.10 8.75
CA ASP A 327 7.95 -19.54 7.57
C ASP A 327 7.24 -18.38 6.84
N ASN A 328 6.82 -17.35 7.58
CA ASN A 328 6.18 -16.16 7.02
C ASN A 328 7.23 -15.28 6.33
N VAL A 329 8.44 -15.19 6.91
CA VAL A 329 9.59 -14.54 6.29
C VAL A 329 9.93 -15.24 4.96
N GLU A 330 10.05 -16.56 4.96
CA GLU A 330 10.34 -17.35 3.76
C GLU A 330 9.27 -17.13 2.68
N MET A 331 7.98 -17.17 3.05
CA MET A 331 6.87 -16.92 2.13
C MET A 331 6.95 -15.53 1.50
N LEU A 332 7.21 -14.49 2.29
CA LEU A 332 7.31 -13.11 1.80
C LEU A 332 8.57 -12.91 0.94
N GLU A 333 9.70 -13.53 1.27
CA GLU A 333 10.90 -13.48 0.42
C GLU A 333 10.72 -14.26 -0.88
N ARG A 334 9.95 -15.36 -0.88
CA ARG A 334 9.55 -16.05 -2.13
C ARG A 334 8.70 -15.14 -3.01
N VAL A 335 7.79 -14.34 -2.44
CA VAL A 335 7.05 -13.30 -3.17
C VAL A 335 8.02 -12.29 -3.78
N GLY A 336 8.98 -11.77 -3.00
CA GLY A 336 9.99 -10.83 -3.47
C GLY A 336 10.81 -11.37 -4.64
N LYS A 337 11.25 -12.62 -4.54
CA LYS A 337 11.98 -13.32 -5.61
C LYS A 337 11.12 -13.51 -6.87
N PHE A 338 9.86 -13.91 -6.71
CA PHE A 338 8.94 -14.12 -7.83
C PHE A 338 8.65 -12.81 -8.58
N LEU A 339 8.52 -11.71 -7.84
CA LEU A 339 8.30 -10.39 -8.42
C LEU A 339 9.57 -9.78 -9.03
N ASP A 340 10.78 -10.18 -8.63
CA ASP A 340 12.07 -9.62 -9.07
C ASP A 340 12.12 -8.07 -9.08
N ASP A 341 11.41 -7.43 -8.16
CA ASP A 341 11.44 -5.98 -7.98
C ASP A 341 12.24 -5.61 -6.73
N SER A 342 12.90 -4.46 -6.80
CA SER A 342 13.77 -3.98 -5.74
C SER A 342 13.02 -3.42 -4.54
N LEU A 343 11.74 -3.05 -4.69
CA LEU A 343 10.91 -2.55 -3.62
C LEU A 343 9.47 -3.00 -3.79
N VAL A 344 8.96 -3.76 -2.83
CA VAL A 344 7.57 -4.25 -2.85
C VAL A 344 6.94 -4.14 -1.47
N GLY A 345 5.72 -3.62 -1.40
CA GLY A 345 4.85 -3.82 -0.23
C GLY A 345 3.91 -4.99 -0.48
N VAL A 346 3.77 -5.89 0.49
CA VAL A 346 2.89 -7.05 0.43
C VAL A 346 1.85 -6.94 1.55
N ASP A 347 0.58 -6.82 1.19
CA ASP A 347 -0.52 -6.85 2.14
C ASP A 347 -1.04 -8.28 2.27
N PHE A 348 -1.19 -8.73 3.51
CA PHE A 348 -1.68 -10.08 3.81
C PHE A 348 -2.48 -10.09 5.11
N ILE A 349 -3.38 -11.06 5.23
CA ILE A 349 -4.17 -11.30 6.44
C ILE A 349 -3.78 -12.63 7.05
N MET A 350 -3.64 -12.65 8.38
CA MET A 350 -3.45 -13.86 9.18
C MET A 350 -3.88 -13.59 10.63
N GLU A 351 -4.21 -14.62 11.39
CA GLU A 351 -4.61 -14.51 12.79
C GLU A 351 -3.42 -14.13 13.69
N ASP A 352 -2.25 -14.72 13.47
CA ASP A 352 -1.07 -14.51 14.31
C ASP A 352 0.25 -14.54 13.51
N ILE A 353 0.89 -13.38 13.39
CA ILE A 353 2.17 -13.24 12.66
C ILE A 353 3.31 -14.08 13.26
N GLY A 354 3.19 -14.48 14.53
CA GLY A 354 4.13 -15.34 15.24
C GLY A 354 3.96 -16.83 14.97
N LYS A 355 2.93 -17.25 14.22
CA LYS A 355 2.70 -18.64 13.80
C LYS A 355 2.99 -18.83 12.32
N SER A 356 3.26 -20.07 11.93
CA SER A 356 3.45 -20.40 10.51
C SER A 356 2.14 -20.22 9.75
N TRP A 357 2.19 -19.51 8.61
CA TRP A 357 1.07 -19.40 7.68
C TRP A 357 0.54 -20.77 7.19
N ARG A 358 1.36 -21.82 7.27
CA ARG A 358 1.00 -23.18 6.87
C ARG A 358 0.00 -23.83 7.83
N GLU A 359 -0.03 -23.38 9.08
CA GLU A 359 -0.92 -23.90 10.12
C GLU A 359 -2.23 -23.11 10.20
N GLU A 360 -2.23 -21.88 9.67
CA GLU A 360 -3.39 -21.01 9.70
C GLU A 360 -4.35 -21.25 8.53
N GLN A 361 -5.64 -21.31 8.85
CA GLN A 361 -6.70 -21.40 7.85
C GLN A 361 -7.18 -20.00 7.47
N HIS A 362 -7.56 -19.81 6.21
CA HIS A 362 -8.09 -18.53 5.72
C HIS A 362 -7.13 -17.33 5.91
N SER A 363 -5.82 -17.57 5.86
CA SER A 363 -4.77 -16.56 5.76
C SER A 363 -4.26 -16.43 4.32
N GLY A 364 -3.61 -15.32 3.99
CA GLY A 364 -2.95 -15.18 2.69
C GLY A 364 -2.74 -13.75 2.22
N ILE A 365 -2.08 -13.64 1.08
CA ILE A 365 -1.72 -12.39 0.42
C ILE A 365 -2.97 -11.81 -0.28
N ILE A 366 -3.17 -10.50 -0.08
CA ILE A 366 -4.30 -9.73 -0.59
C ILE A 366 -3.90 -8.96 -1.85
N GLU A 367 -2.79 -8.24 -1.77
CA GLU A 367 -2.27 -7.37 -2.83
C GLU A 367 -0.75 -7.14 -2.67
N CYS A 368 -0.09 -6.87 -3.78
CA CYS A 368 1.26 -6.31 -3.80
C CYS A 368 1.17 -4.85 -4.26
N ASN A 369 2.13 -4.04 -3.81
CA ASN A 369 2.21 -2.62 -4.09
C ASN A 369 3.62 -2.29 -4.59
N SER A 370 3.70 -1.81 -5.83
CA SER A 370 4.94 -1.37 -6.49
C SER A 370 5.58 -0.11 -5.89
N LEU A 371 4.79 0.72 -5.21
CA LEU A 371 5.22 1.96 -4.56
C LEU A 371 4.71 2.03 -3.11
N PRO A 372 5.25 1.20 -2.20
CA PRO A 372 4.71 1.05 -0.86
C PRO A 372 4.88 2.32 0.00
N PHE A 373 3.98 2.47 0.98
CA PHE A 373 4.09 3.48 2.04
C PHE A 373 5.13 3.04 3.08
N ILE A 374 6.42 3.31 2.81
CA ILE A 374 7.50 2.95 3.74
C ILE A 374 7.42 3.71 5.07
N ASP A 375 6.74 4.86 5.11
CA ASP A 375 6.52 5.67 6.31
C ASP A 375 5.68 4.95 7.38
N LEU A 376 4.98 3.87 7.02
CA LEU A 376 4.28 3.03 7.99
C LEU A 376 5.22 2.42 9.03
N HIS A 377 6.47 2.13 8.63
CA HIS A 377 7.51 1.56 9.49
C HIS A 377 8.29 2.63 10.29
N HIS A 378 8.38 3.85 9.77
CA HIS A 378 9.09 4.96 10.44
C HIS A 378 8.27 5.57 11.56
N TYR A 379 6.95 5.56 11.40
CA TYR A 379 6.03 6.22 12.33
C TYR A 379 4.93 5.25 12.80
N PRO A 380 5.27 4.13 13.45
CA PRO A 380 4.27 3.29 14.07
C PRO A 380 3.73 3.95 15.34
N LEU A 381 2.48 3.65 15.70
CA LEU A 381 1.91 4.07 16.98
C LEU A 381 2.51 3.24 18.12
N ASN A 382 2.70 1.94 17.89
CA ASN A 382 3.28 1.00 18.84
C ASN A 382 4.42 0.22 18.20
N GLY A 383 5.37 -0.25 19.03
CA GLY A 383 6.55 -0.98 18.55
C GLY A 383 7.70 -0.05 18.17
N ARG A 384 8.83 -0.64 17.76
CA ARG A 384 10.06 0.09 17.49
C ARG A 384 10.07 0.60 16.04
N PRO A 385 10.26 1.91 15.78
CA PRO A 385 10.45 2.41 14.43
C PRO A 385 11.54 1.68 13.65
N ASN A 386 11.30 1.41 12.37
CA ASN A 386 12.21 0.69 11.49
C ASN A 386 12.55 1.53 10.24
N ASN A 387 13.83 1.84 10.07
CA ASN A 387 14.33 2.72 9.02
C ASN A 387 14.41 2.00 7.66
N ILE A 388 13.27 1.83 7.00
CA ILE A 388 13.18 1.21 5.67
C ILE A 388 13.80 2.12 4.59
N ALA A 389 13.76 3.44 4.78
CA ALA A 389 14.38 4.39 3.85
C ALA A 389 15.88 4.14 3.75
N GLY A 390 16.53 3.90 4.89
CA GLY A 390 17.96 3.61 4.94
C GLY A 390 18.31 2.31 4.23
N LYS A 391 17.49 1.27 4.39
CA LYS A 391 17.67 0.00 3.69
C LYS A 391 17.51 0.14 2.17
N LEU A 392 16.62 1.01 1.72
CA LEU A 392 16.48 1.33 0.29
C LEU A 392 17.69 2.13 -0.22
N TRP A 393 18.16 3.13 0.53
CA TRP A 393 19.38 3.87 0.19
C TRP A 393 20.62 2.99 0.13
N ASP A 394 20.75 2.00 1.02
CA ASP A 394 21.81 0.99 0.98
C ASP A 394 21.81 0.22 -0.35
N LEU A 395 20.63 -0.02 -0.92
CA LEU A 395 20.48 -0.74 -2.18
C LEU A 395 20.78 0.15 -3.40
N VAL A 396 20.28 1.39 -3.42
CA VAL A 396 20.38 2.27 -4.61
C VAL A 396 21.66 3.11 -4.66
N MET A 397 22.22 3.46 -3.51
CA MET A 397 23.47 4.20 -3.34
C MET A 397 24.30 3.59 -2.19
N PRO A 398 24.84 2.37 -2.35
CA PRO A 398 25.61 1.70 -1.30
C PRO A 398 26.82 2.49 -0.81
N GLU A 399 27.40 3.34 -1.66
CA GLU A 399 28.50 4.25 -1.31
C GLU A 399 28.11 5.26 -0.23
N SER A 400 26.82 5.61 -0.12
CA SER A 400 26.30 6.52 0.90
C SER A 400 26.18 5.90 2.29
N LYS A 401 26.32 4.56 2.39
CA LYS A 401 26.15 3.83 3.64
C LYS A 401 27.14 4.35 4.67
N SER A 402 26.58 4.89 5.76
CA SER A 402 27.34 5.38 6.90
C SER A 402 27.99 4.18 7.61
N THR A 403 29.32 4.11 7.60
CA THR A 403 30.08 3.18 8.43
C THR A 403 30.35 3.85 9.77
N PHE A 404 29.33 3.96 10.62
CA PHE A 404 29.49 4.38 12.01
C PHE A 404 28.63 3.51 12.91
#